data_AF-A0A327JQX0-F1
#
_entry.id   AF-A0A327JQX0-F1
#
_cell.length_a   1.000
_cell.length_b   1.000
_cell.length_c   1.000
_cell.angle_alpha   90.00
_cell.angle_beta   90.00
_cell.angle_gamma   90.00
#
_symmetry.space_group_name_H-M   'P 1'
#
loop_
_entity.id
_entity.type
_entity.pdbx_description
1 polymer ?
#
loop_
_entity_poly.entity_id
_entity_poly.type
_entity_poly.pdbx_seq_one_letter_code
_entity_poly.pdbx_strand_id
1 'polypeptide(L)'
;MKSPVVKRSIVIAGHKTSVSLEDAFWKALKEIAAARHVTLSDLVSTIDSERRHGNLSSAIRLFVLEHYRTGGAPASSSSGPEATERSPQSALRAS
;
A
#
# COMPACT_ATOMS: atom_id res chain seq x y z
N MET A 1 -16.79 -15.47 -7.71
CA MET A 1 -16.87 -14.78 -6.40
C MET A 1 -17.60 -13.46 -6.59
N LYS A 2 -18.80 -13.30 -6.00
CA LYS A 2 -19.52 -12.02 -6.02
C LYS A 2 -19.18 -11.28 -4.72
N SER A 3 -18.35 -10.25 -4.80
CA SER A 3 -18.17 -9.33 -3.68
C SER A 3 -19.32 -8.32 -3.71
N PRO A 4 -20.26 -8.34 -2.75
CA PRO A 4 -21.33 -7.36 -2.74
C PRO A 4 -20.73 -5.97 -2.55
N VAL A 5 -21.03 -5.06 -3.47
CA VAL A 5 -20.75 -3.63 -3.30
C VAL A 5 -21.76 -3.10 -2.29
N VAL A 6 -21.26 -2.59 -1.16
CA VAL A 6 -22.06 -2.08 -0.04
C VAL A 6 -21.97 -0.56 -0.02
N LYS A 7 -23.14 0.09 -0.02
CA LYS A 7 -23.26 1.54 0.18
C LYS A 7 -23.25 1.86 1.67
N ARG A 8 -22.34 2.74 2.10
CA ARG A 8 -22.28 3.28 3.47
C ARG A 8 -22.28 4.79 3.44
N SER A 9 -22.63 5.41 4.56
CA SER A 9 -22.57 6.85 4.72
C SER A 9 -21.51 7.22 5.75
N ILE A 10 -20.69 8.21 5.41
CA ILE A 10 -19.54 8.67 6.18
C ILE A 10 -19.58 10.20 6.21
N VAL A 11 -19.21 10.79 7.34
CA VAL A 11 -19.09 12.25 7.46
C VAL A 11 -17.67 12.65 7.03
N ILE A 12 -17.56 13.48 6.01
CA ILE A 12 -16.29 13.97 5.45
C ILE A 12 -16.37 15.48 5.47
N ALA A 13 -15.42 16.15 6.13
CA ALA A 13 -15.40 17.61 6.27
C ALA A 13 -16.75 18.22 6.74
N GLY A 14 -17.47 17.53 7.63
CA GLY A 14 -18.80 17.96 8.12
C GLY A 14 -19.97 17.62 7.19
N HIS A 15 -19.72 17.09 6.00
CA HIS A 15 -20.75 16.70 5.04
C HIS A 15 -20.98 15.19 5.03
N LYS A 16 -22.24 14.77 5.05
CA LYS A 16 -22.62 13.36 4.94
C LYS A 16 -22.48 12.89 3.49
N THR A 17 -21.45 12.11 3.22
CA THR A 17 -21.16 11.53 1.91
C THR A 17 -21.56 10.06 1.89
N SER A 18 -22.09 9.58 0.77
CA SER A 18 -22.39 8.15 0.61
C SER A 18 -21.47 7.52 -0.42
N VAL A 19 -20.86 6.39 -0.03
CA VAL A 19 -19.82 5.71 -0.79
C VAL A 19 -20.22 4.26 -0.96
N SER A 20 -20.06 3.74 -2.18
CA SER A 20 -20.30 2.34 -2.52
C SER A 20 -18.97 1.64 -2.80
N LEU A 21 -18.66 0.60 -2.03
CA LEU A 21 -17.42 -0.18 -2.10
C LEU A 21 -17.66 -1.65 -1.78
N GLU A 22 -16.81 -2.52 -2.31
CA GLU A 22 -16.78 -3.93 -1.95
C GLU A 22 -16.46 -4.09 -0.46
N ASP A 23 -17.07 -5.08 0.20
CA ASP A 23 -16.90 -5.27 1.66
C ASP A 23 -15.43 -5.47 2.08
N ALA A 24 -14.62 -6.11 1.22
CA ALA A 24 -13.19 -6.27 1.43
C ALA A 24 -12.46 -4.92 1.58
N PHE A 25 -12.79 -3.91 0.76
CA PHE A 25 -12.19 -2.57 0.90
C PHE A 25 -12.67 -1.86 2.16
N TRP A 26 -13.93 -2.06 2.55
CA TRP A 26 -14.42 -1.54 3.82
C TRP A 26 -13.69 -2.11 5.03
N LYS A 27 -13.41 -3.42 5.01
CA LYS A 27 -12.67 -4.09 6.06
C LYS A 27 -11.23 -3.59 6.11
N ALA A 28 -10.55 -3.54 4.97
CA ALA A 28 -9.19 -3.02 4.84
C ALA A 28 -9.07 -1.57 5.34
N LEU A 29 -10.02 -0.69 5.01
CA LEU A 29 -10.00 0.69 5.53
C LEU A 29 -10.06 0.74 7.06
N LYS A 30 -10.88 -0.12 7.70
CA LYS A 30 -10.96 -0.18 9.17
C LYS A 30 -9.65 -0.69 9.77
N GLU A 31 -9.03 -1.70 9.16
CA GLU A 31 -7.74 -2.23 9.59
C GLU A 31 -6.64 -1.16 9.50
N ILE A 32 -6.58 -0.43 8.40
CA ILE A 32 -5.61 0.67 8.20
C ILE A 32 -5.86 1.81 9.19
N ALA A 33 -7.11 2.21 9.40
CA ALA A 33 -7.46 3.25 10.36
C ALA A 33 -7.05 2.86 11.79
N ALA A 34 -7.34 1.61 12.19
CA ALA A 34 -6.93 1.07 13.48
C ALA A 34 -5.40 1.03 13.65
N ALA A 35 -4.67 0.57 12.63
CA ALA A 35 -3.20 0.52 12.64
C ALA A 35 -2.56 1.93 12.72
N ARG A 36 -3.22 2.95 12.18
CA ARG A 36 -2.78 4.35 12.24
C ARG A 36 -3.32 5.13 13.44
N HIS A 37 -4.12 4.49 14.30
CA HIS A 37 -4.80 5.14 15.44
C HIS A 37 -5.64 6.37 15.06
N VAL A 38 -6.32 6.33 13.91
CA VAL A 38 -7.24 7.39 13.44
C VAL A 38 -8.64 6.83 13.24
N THR A 39 -9.66 7.68 13.17
CA THR A 39 -11.01 7.21 12.85
C THR A 39 -11.13 6.88 11.35
N LEU A 40 -12.09 6.03 11.00
CA LEU A 40 -12.43 5.78 9.59
C LEU A 40 -12.82 7.08 8.86
N SER A 41 -13.48 8.00 9.56
CA SER A 41 -13.88 9.31 9.02
C SER A 41 -12.66 10.16 8.69
N ASP A 42 -11.68 10.21 9.58
CA ASP A 42 -10.45 10.98 9.37
C ASP A 42 -9.65 10.41 8.20
N LEU A 43 -9.48 9.09 8.16
CA LEU A 43 -8.76 8.42 7.07
C LEU A 43 -9.42 8.70 5.71
N VAL A 44 -10.74 8.57 5.63
CA VAL A 44 -11.48 8.84 4.39
C VAL A 44 -11.43 10.34 4.04
N SER A 45 -11.41 11.24 5.03
CA SER A 45 -11.26 12.68 4.80
C SER A 45 -9.87 13.03 4.27
N THR A 46 -8.81 12.39 4.78
CA THR A 46 -7.46 12.53 4.22
C THR A 46 -7.42 12.09 2.76
N ILE A 47 -7.96 10.91 2.45
CA ILE A 47 -8.03 10.39 1.07
C ILE A 47 -8.83 11.34 0.16
N ASP A 48 -9.95 11.88 0.64
CA ASP A 48 -10.77 12.84 -0.11
C ASP A 48 -10.05 14.17 -0.35
N SER A 49 -9.19 14.61 0.57
CA SER A 49 -8.40 15.84 0.43
C SER A 49 -7.18 15.68 -0.48
N GLU A 50 -6.57 14.49 -0.54
CA GLU A 50 -5.37 14.22 -1.32
C GLU A 50 -5.67 13.74 -2.76
N ARG A 51 -6.91 13.33 -3.04
CA ARG A 51 -7.26 12.85 -4.39
C ARG A 51 -7.16 13.98 -5.41
N ARG A 52 -6.39 13.75 -6.48
CA ARG A 52 -6.27 14.71 -7.60
C ARG A 52 -7.44 14.59 -8.58
N HIS A 53 -7.86 13.35 -8.89
CA HIS A 53 -8.90 13.07 -9.88
C HIS A 53 -9.75 11.86 -9.46
N GLY A 54 -10.94 11.75 -10.06
CA GLY A 54 -11.84 10.61 -9.86
C GLY A 54 -12.78 10.74 -8.65
N ASN A 55 -13.68 9.76 -8.53
CA ASN A 55 -14.62 9.69 -7.42
C ASN A 55 -13.96 9.07 -6.17
N LEU A 56 -14.56 9.33 -5.01
CA LEU A 56 -14.03 8.88 -3.72
C LEU A 56 -13.92 7.35 -3.62
N SER A 57 -14.85 6.59 -4.21
CA SER A 57 -14.77 5.13 -4.23
C SER A 57 -13.49 4.65 -4.93
N SER A 58 -13.14 5.21 -6.09
CA SER A 58 -11.91 4.86 -6.80
C SER A 58 -10.66 5.29 -6.03
N ALA A 59 -10.67 6.49 -5.43
CA ALA A 59 -9.56 6.98 -4.61
C ALA A 59 -9.28 6.04 -3.41
N ILE A 60 -10.33 5.60 -2.72
CA ILE A 60 -10.22 4.63 -1.62
C ILE A 60 -9.60 3.31 -2.08
N ARG A 61 -10.05 2.76 -3.21
CA ARG A 61 -9.53 1.48 -3.71
C ARG A 61 -8.03 1.56 -4.02
N LEU A 62 -7.59 2.64 -4.66
CA LEU A 62 -6.18 2.88 -4.97
C LEU A 62 -5.36 3.09 -3.71
N PHE A 63 -5.87 3.85 -2.74
CA PHE A 63 -5.22 4.04 -1.45
C PHE A 63 -4.96 2.71 -0.72
N VAL A 64 -5.99 1.85 -0.63
CA VAL A 64 -5.88 0.52 0.00
C VAL A 64 -4.88 -0.35 -0.75
N LEU A 65 -4.94 -0.36 -2.09
CA LEU A 65 -4.00 -1.11 -2.91
C LEU A 65 -2.54 -0.66 -2.65
N GLU A 66 -2.29 0.64 -2.63
CA GLU A 66 -0.96 1.19 -2.41
C GLU A 66 -0.43 0.89 -1.00
N HIS A 67 -1.29 0.98 0.03
CA HIS A 67 -0.91 0.63 1.40
C HIS A 67 -0.36 -0.80 1.51
N TYR A 68 -1.02 -1.77 0.85
CA TYR A 68 -0.58 -3.15 0.88
C TYR A 68 0.55 -3.48 -0.10
N ARG A 69 0.73 -2.70 -1.17
CA ARG A 69 1.91 -2.84 -2.06
C ARG A 69 3.18 -2.34 -1.41
N THR A 70 3.11 -1.21 -0.72
CA THR A 70 4.25 -0.59 -0.03
C THR A 70 4.65 -1.35 1.23
N GLY A 71 3.69 -1.89 1.98
CA GLY A 71 3.96 -2.75 3.15
C GLY A 71 4.21 -4.23 2.83
N GLY A 72 4.02 -4.65 1.58
CA GLY A 72 4.03 -6.06 1.17
C GLY A 72 5.12 -6.45 0.17
N ALA A 73 6.06 -5.55 -0.15
CA ALA A 73 7.27 -5.96 -0.86
C ALA A 73 8.22 -6.62 0.17
N PRO A 74 8.50 -7.94 0.12
CA PRO A 74 9.78 -8.38 0.63
C PRO A 74 10.81 -7.56 -0.14
N ALA A 75 11.65 -6.81 0.58
CA ALA A 75 12.83 -6.21 -0.01
C ALA A 75 13.51 -7.32 -0.81
N SER A 76 13.40 -7.24 -2.14
CA SER A 76 14.16 -8.11 -3.03
C SER A 76 15.60 -7.87 -2.65
N SER A 77 16.16 -8.84 -1.95
CA SER A 77 17.55 -8.98 -1.62
C SER A 77 18.34 -8.97 -2.92
N SER A 78 18.72 -7.78 -3.38
CA SER A 78 19.89 -7.57 -4.21
C SER A 78 21.00 -6.98 -3.33
N SER A 79 21.31 -7.71 -2.26
CA SER A 79 22.59 -7.62 -1.58
C SER A 79 23.55 -8.51 -2.36
N GLY A 80 24.19 -7.97 -3.38
CA GLY A 80 25.39 -8.57 -3.95
C GLY A 80 26.60 -7.73 -3.52
N PRO A 81 27.37 -8.16 -2.51
CA PRO A 81 28.75 -7.72 -2.39
C PRO A 81 29.62 -8.79 -3.02
N GLU A 82 30.00 -8.65 -4.28
CA GLU A 82 31.14 -9.38 -4.82
C GLU A 82 32.05 -8.42 -5.58
N ALA A 83 32.62 -7.51 -4.80
CA ALA A 83 33.91 -6.93 -5.12
C ALA A 83 34.88 -7.35 -4.03
N THR A 84 35.97 -8.00 -4.47
CA THR A 84 37.35 -7.79 -3.99
C THR A 84 38.08 -9.04 -3.48
N GLU A 85 39.08 -9.41 -4.31
CA GLU A 85 40.39 -10.02 -4.01
C GLU A 85 40.47 -11.51 -3.60
N ARG A 86 41.19 -12.32 -4.38
CA ARG A 86 42.67 -12.41 -4.33
C ARG A 86 43.22 -13.29 -5.46
N SER A 87 44.16 -12.76 -6.23
CA SER A 87 45.17 -13.54 -6.95
C SER A 87 45.93 -14.45 -6.00
N PRO A 88 46.32 -15.66 -6.43
CA PRO A 88 47.56 -16.27 -6.00
C PRO A 88 48.60 -16.19 -7.12
N GLN A 89 49.74 -15.61 -6.79
CA GLN A 89 50.98 -15.76 -7.53
C GLN A 89 51.43 -17.23 -7.55
N SER A 90 52.16 -17.55 -8.63
CA SER A 90 53.27 -18.51 -8.71
C SER A 90 52.94 -19.98 -8.94
N ALA A 91 53.22 -20.45 -10.16
CA ALA A 91 53.69 -21.81 -10.41
C ALA A 91 54.57 -21.84 -11.68
N LEU A 92 55.86 -21.59 -11.45
CA LEU A 92 57.01 -22.29 -12.04
C LEU A 92 56.67 -23.50 -12.96
N ARG A 93 57.11 -23.46 -14.23
CA ARG A 93 57.55 -24.60 -15.07
C ARG A 93 58.04 -24.06 -16.42
N ALA A 94 59.34 -24.02 -16.67
CA ALA A 94 60.15 -25.11 -17.23
C ALA A 94 59.73 -25.50 -18.67
N SER A 95 60.41 -24.93 -19.67
CA SER A 95 61.19 -25.62 -20.72
C SER A 95 61.41 -24.72 -21.93
#